data_AF-A0A7V2DEF6-F1
#
_entry.id   AF-A0A7V2DEF6-F1
#
_cell.length_a   1.000
_cell.length_b   1.000
_cell.length_c   1.000
_cell.angle_alpha   90.00
_cell.angle_beta   90.00
_cell.angle_gamma   90.00
#
_symmetry.space_group_name_H-M   'P 1'
#
loop_
_entity.id
_entity.type
_entity.pdbx_description
1 polymer ?
#
loop_
_entity_poly.entity_id
_entity_poly.type
_entity_poly.pdbx_seq_one_letter_code
_entity_poly.pdbx_strand_id
1 'polypeptide(L)'
;MAARKKETEFNDYFDFLWKHARSQKMSKGTFMKASGLSPQRFSEFSQQTRNITGEYFLKMIGGLGLTPEDVETQSGMRFSDEQSIQLQFDGFVNSQRSFIEELMKDPVKLQVCKTIIRLKGVWNNPYVKKLYSAVADMGTRSRTSEAS
;
A
#
# COMPACT_ATOMS: atom_id res chain seq x y z
N MET A 1 -36.38 5.01 -5.42
CA MET A 1 -35.18 5.27 -6.24
C MET A 1 -34.04 5.57 -5.28
N ALA A 2 -33.11 4.64 -5.08
CA ALA A 2 -31.95 4.89 -4.22
C ALA A 2 -30.95 5.75 -5.00
N ALA A 3 -30.71 6.97 -4.53
CA ALA A 3 -29.60 7.78 -5.02
C ALA A 3 -28.31 6.99 -4.76
N ARG A 4 -27.62 6.54 -5.82
CA ARG A 4 -26.25 6.02 -5.69
C ARG A 4 -25.43 7.13 -5.03
N LYS A 5 -24.95 6.89 -3.80
CA LYS A 5 -23.94 7.76 -3.20
C LYS A 5 -22.78 7.81 -4.20
N LYS A 6 -22.44 9.01 -4.67
CA LYS A 6 -21.25 9.21 -5.48
C LYS A 6 -20.07 8.86 -4.57
N GLU A 7 -19.36 7.78 -4.89
CA GLU A 7 -18.10 7.46 -4.24
C GLU A 7 -17.12 8.60 -4.51
N THR A 8 -16.49 9.10 -3.46
CA THR A 8 -15.50 10.17 -3.56
C THR A 8 -14.27 9.60 -4.27
N GLU A 9 -13.76 10.29 -5.28
CA GLU A 9 -12.54 9.90 -6.00
C GLU A 9 -11.32 10.68 -5.46
N PHE A 10 -10.10 10.21 -5.69
CA PHE A 10 -8.89 10.97 -5.30
C PHE A 10 -8.83 12.36 -5.96
N ASN A 11 -9.44 12.50 -7.14
CA ASN A 11 -9.60 13.77 -7.85
C ASN A 11 -10.37 14.82 -7.03
N ASP A 12 -11.35 14.40 -6.24
CA ASP A 12 -12.16 15.30 -5.42
C ASP A 12 -11.33 15.99 -4.32
N TYR A 13 -10.20 15.40 -3.93
CA TYR A 13 -9.29 15.94 -2.92
C TYR A 13 -8.27 16.94 -3.49
N PHE A 14 -8.07 17.01 -4.81
CA PHE A 14 -7.00 17.84 -5.39
C PHE A 14 -7.14 19.32 -5.02
N ASP A 15 -8.36 19.85 -5.07
CA ASP A 15 -8.64 21.23 -4.70
C ASP A 15 -8.36 21.52 -3.22
N PHE A 16 -8.67 20.56 -2.35
CA PHE A 16 -8.33 20.65 -0.93
C PHE A 16 -6.80 20.70 -0.76
N LEU A 17 -6.07 19.77 -1.37
CA LEU A 17 -4.61 19.70 -1.27
C LEU A 17 -3.96 20.99 -1.80
N TRP A 18 -4.45 21.50 -2.92
CA TRP A 18 -3.93 22.73 -3.51
C TRP A 18 -4.28 23.99 -2.69
N LYS A 19 -5.47 24.04 -2.08
CA LYS A 19 -5.83 25.10 -1.12
C LYS A 19 -4.96 25.03 0.14
N HIS A 20 -4.75 23.83 0.68
CA HIS A 20 -3.88 23.60 1.83
C HIS A 20 -2.46 24.08 1.56
N ALA A 21 -1.88 23.72 0.41
CA ALA A 21 -0.56 24.18 -0.01
C ALA A 21 -0.46 25.72 -0.03
N ARG A 22 -1.47 26.39 -0.59
CA ARG A 22 -1.51 27.86 -0.65
C ARG A 22 -1.65 28.50 0.73
N SER A 23 -2.39 27.90 1.66
CA SER A 23 -2.48 28.39 3.04
C SER A 23 -1.13 28.36 3.76
N GLN A 24 -0.26 27.42 3.40
CA GLN A 24 1.13 27.35 3.85
C GLN A 24 2.10 28.23 3.03
N LYS A 25 1.58 29.14 2.19
CA LYS A 25 2.36 30.02 1.29
C LYS A 25 3.24 29.26 0.29
N MET A 26 2.92 27.99 -0.04
CA MET A 26 3.64 27.28 -1.08
C MET A 26 3.26 27.76 -2.47
N SER A 27 4.28 28.04 -3.29
CA SER A 27 4.08 28.29 -4.72
C SER A 27 3.72 26.99 -5.46
N LYS A 28 3.18 27.12 -6.68
CA LYS A 28 2.90 25.96 -7.54
C LYS A 28 4.16 25.13 -7.81
N GLY A 29 5.27 25.80 -8.10
CA GLY A 29 6.56 25.15 -8.30
C GLY A 29 7.03 24.38 -7.06
N THR A 30 6.85 24.98 -5.88
CA THR A 30 7.20 24.36 -4.59
C THR A 30 6.36 23.12 -4.33
N PHE A 31 5.04 23.20 -4.51
CA PHE A 31 4.15 22.06 -4.31
C PHE A 31 4.46 20.91 -5.28
N MET A 32 4.68 21.21 -6.57
CA MET A 32 5.06 20.20 -7.56
C MET A 32 6.37 19.51 -7.16
N LYS A 33 7.38 20.28 -6.76
CA LYS A 33 8.67 19.75 -6.34
C LYS A 33 8.55 18.87 -5.09
N ALA A 34 7.84 19.35 -4.06
CA ALA A 34 7.63 18.61 -2.82
C ALA A 34 6.83 17.31 -3.05
N SER A 35 5.87 17.34 -3.96
CA SER A 35 5.02 16.20 -4.31
C SER A 35 5.63 15.29 -5.39
N GLY A 36 6.85 15.56 -5.88
CA GLY A 36 7.45 14.80 -6.98
C GLY A 36 6.61 14.77 -8.27
N LEU A 37 5.81 15.81 -8.52
CA LEU A 37 4.96 15.94 -9.69
C LEU A 37 5.68 16.67 -10.82
N SER A 38 5.57 16.15 -12.03
CA SER A 38 5.97 16.90 -13.23
C SER A 38 4.95 18.01 -13.53
N PRO A 39 5.35 19.08 -14.25
CA PRO A 39 4.42 20.13 -14.69
C PRO A 39 3.23 19.59 -15.49
N GLN A 40 3.47 18.57 -16.33
CA GLN A 40 2.43 17.89 -17.08
C GLN A 40 1.41 17.21 -16.15
N ARG A 41 1.88 16.39 -15.20
CA ARG A 41 0.98 15.69 -14.26
C ARG A 41 0.15 16.65 -13.43
N PHE A 42 0.77 17.72 -12.93
CA PHE A 42 0.02 18.76 -12.23
C PHE A 42 -1.07 19.36 -13.12
N SER A 43 -0.75 19.70 -14.38
CA SER A 43 -1.73 20.26 -15.32
C SER A 43 -2.89 19.29 -15.54
N GLU A 44 -2.60 18.03 -15.81
CA GLU A 44 -3.60 16.98 -16.04
C GLU A 44 -4.54 16.80 -14.84
N PHE A 45 -4.00 16.80 -13.63
CA PHE A 45 -4.82 16.69 -12.40
C PHE A 45 -5.65 17.94 -12.15
N SER A 46 -5.06 19.13 -12.33
CA SER A 46 -5.77 20.40 -12.14
C SER A 46 -6.91 20.63 -13.14
N GLN A 47 -6.78 20.07 -14.35
CA GLN A 47 -7.78 20.14 -15.40
C GLN A 47 -8.72 18.93 -15.41
N GLN A 48 -8.53 17.99 -14.47
CA GLN A 48 -9.28 16.74 -14.37
C GLN A 48 -9.26 15.90 -15.66
N THR A 49 -8.22 16.05 -16.49
CA THR A 49 -8.06 15.26 -17.73
C THR A 49 -7.44 13.89 -17.47
N ARG A 50 -6.95 13.65 -16.25
CA ARG A 50 -6.42 12.36 -15.78
C ARG A 50 -6.83 12.11 -14.33
N ASN A 51 -7.13 10.85 -14.03
CA ASN A 51 -7.42 10.43 -12.66
C ASN A 51 -6.14 10.32 -11.82
N ILE A 52 -6.24 10.76 -10.57
CA ILE A 52 -5.20 10.66 -9.55
C ILE A 52 -5.23 9.22 -9.02
N THR A 53 -4.08 8.55 -9.03
CA THR A 53 -3.93 7.22 -8.43
C THR A 53 -3.56 7.35 -6.95
N GLY A 54 -3.74 6.27 -6.17
CA GLY A 54 -3.28 6.20 -4.77
C GLY A 54 -1.81 6.59 -4.62
N GLU A 55 -0.93 6.10 -5.49
CA GLU A 55 0.49 6.49 -5.49
C GLU A 55 0.70 8.01 -5.66
N TYR A 56 0.03 8.64 -6.62
CA TYR A 56 0.15 10.10 -6.82
C TYR A 56 -0.45 10.88 -5.66
N PHE A 57 -1.56 10.39 -5.11
CA PHE A 57 -2.19 10.98 -3.94
C PHE A 57 -1.26 10.95 -2.72
N LEU A 58 -0.64 9.80 -2.43
CA LEU A 58 0.35 9.64 -1.35
C LEU A 58 1.54 10.58 -1.52
N LYS A 59 2.02 10.76 -2.76
CA LYS A 59 3.08 11.73 -3.06
C LYS A 59 2.67 13.16 -2.74
N MET A 60 1.45 13.56 -3.09
CA MET A 60 0.95 14.91 -2.81
C MET A 60 0.77 15.16 -1.31
N ILE A 61 0.16 14.25 -0.56
CA ILE A 61 -0.02 14.42 0.88
C ILE A 61 1.34 14.38 1.61
N GLY A 62 2.26 13.51 1.18
CA GLY A 62 3.62 13.46 1.70
C GLY A 62 4.40 14.75 1.44
N GLY A 63 4.22 15.36 0.25
CA GLY A 63 4.78 16.67 -0.07
C GLY A 63 4.22 17.82 0.76
N LEU A 64 3.04 17.64 1.36
CA LEU A 64 2.41 18.58 2.29
C LEU A 64 2.67 18.24 3.76
N GLY A 65 3.36 17.14 4.05
CA GLY A 65 3.54 16.64 5.42
C GLY A 65 2.23 16.14 6.07
N LEU A 66 1.26 15.71 5.26
CA LEU A 66 -0.04 15.19 5.71
C LEU A 66 -0.07 13.67 5.66
N THR A 67 -0.76 13.07 6.63
CA THR A 67 -1.19 11.67 6.61
C THR A 67 -2.57 11.53 5.94
N PRO A 68 -2.98 10.33 5.49
CA PRO A 68 -4.36 10.09 5.06
C PRO A 68 -5.39 10.53 6.11
N GLU A 69 -5.13 10.26 7.39
CA GLU A 69 -6.00 10.64 8.51
C GLU A 69 -6.13 12.16 8.65
N ASP A 70 -5.03 12.90 8.43
CA ASP A 70 -5.06 14.37 8.39
C ASP A 70 -5.93 14.87 7.25
N VAL A 71 -5.85 14.24 6.08
CA VAL A 71 -6.68 14.64 4.94
C VAL A 71 -8.16 14.41 5.24
N GLU A 72 -8.55 13.27 5.80
CA GLU A 72 -9.96 13.04 6.16
C GLU A 72 -10.45 14.08 7.16
N THR A 73 -9.65 14.34 8.20
CA THR A 73 -10.00 15.26 9.28
C THR A 73 -10.10 16.71 8.79
N GLN A 74 -9.15 17.16 7.98
CA GLN A 74 -9.08 18.55 7.53
C GLN A 74 -9.96 18.85 6.32
N SER A 75 -10.18 17.87 5.44
CA SER A 75 -11.06 18.04 4.28
C SER A 75 -12.53 17.82 4.62
N GLY A 76 -12.82 17.10 5.71
CA GLY A 76 -14.18 16.65 6.06
C GLY A 76 -14.74 15.58 5.13
N MET A 77 -13.93 15.07 4.19
CA MET A 77 -14.28 14.00 3.26
C MET A 77 -13.65 12.69 3.75
N ARG A 78 -14.44 11.61 3.74
CA ARG A 78 -13.94 10.27 4.09
C ARG A 78 -13.52 9.53 2.84
N PHE A 79 -12.43 8.78 2.94
CA PHE A 79 -12.05 7.81 1.91
C PHE A 79 -13.09 6.69 1.87
N SER A 80 -13.31 6.12 0.69
CA SER A 80 -14.00 4.83 0.60
C SER A 80 -13.15 3.72 1.22
N ASP A 81 -13.76 2.57 1.49
CA ASP A 81 -13.05 1.41 2.00
C ASP A 81 -11.98 0.95 0.99
N GLU A 82 -12.29 0.98 -0.31
CA GLU A 82 -11.36 0.64 -1.39
C GLU A 82 -10.18 1.60 -1.45
N GLN A 83 -10.43 2.91 -1.32
CA GLN A 83 -9.38 3.93 -1.27
C GLN A 83 -8.48 3.73 -0.06
N SER A 84 -9.06 3.47 1.11
CA SER A 84 -8.33 3.23 2.35
C SER A 84 -7.40 2.02 2.22
N ILE A 85 -7.91 0.91 1.68
CA ILE A 85 -7.12 -0.30 1.41
C ILE A 85 -6.00 0.01 0.40
N GLN A 86 -6.31 0.74 -0.67
CA GLN A 86 -5.32 1.12 -1.68
C GLN A 86 -4.19 1.98 -1.08
N LEU A 87 -4.52 2.98 -0.26
CA LEU A 87 -3.53 3.85 0.38
C LEU A 87 -2.63 3.08 1.35
N GLN A 88 -3.20 2.15 2.12
CA GLN A 88 -2.41 1.27 3.01
C GLN A 88 -1.47 0.38 2.21
N PHE A 89 -1.95 -0.23 1.12
CA PHE A 89 -1.14 -1.08 0.28
C PHE A 89 -0.01 -0.29 -0.41
N ASP A 90 -0.32 0.82 -1.06
CA ASP A 90 0.67 1.66 -1.75
C ASP A 90 1.68 2.26 -0.76
N GLY A 91 1.23 2.64 0.44
CA GLY A 91 2.08 3.07 1.55
C GLY A 91 3.04 1.97 2.00
N PHE A 92 2.54 0.75 2.18
CA PHE A 92 3.37 -0.42 2.51
C PHE A 92 4.40 -0.70 1.42
N VAL A 93 3.99 -0.77 0.15
CA VAL A 93 4.92 -1.02 -0.99
C VAL A 93 6.01 0.05 -1.03
N ASN A 94 5.65 1.32 -0.85
CA ASN A 94 6.62 2.41 -0.79
C ASN A 94 7.62 2.25 0.38
N SER A 95 7.15 1.83 1.57
CA SER A 95 8.04 1.56 2.72
C SER A 95 9.04 0.44 2.45
N GLN A 96 8.66 -0.53 1.60
CA GLN A 96 9.50 -1.67 1.24
C GLN A 96 10.33 -1.42 -0.02
N ARG A 97 10.25 -0.23 -0.64
CA ARG A 97 10.90 0.04 -1.93
C ARG A 97 12.41 -0.20 -1.90
N SER A 98 13.11 0.27 -0.87
CA SER A 98 14.55 0.06 -0.71
C SER A 98 14.90 -1.43 -0.63
N PHE A 99 14.12 -2.19 0.15
CA PHE A 99 14.26 -3.64 0.24
C PHE A 99 13.98 -4.33 -1.11
N ILE A 100 12.95 -3.93 -1.84
CA ILE A 100 12.62 -4.45 -3.17
C ILE A 100 13.75 -4.13 -4.17
N GLU A 101 14.26 -2.91 -4.16
CA GLU A 101 15.36 -2.47 -5.02
C GLU A 101 16.65 -3.24 -4.72
N GLU A 102 16.96 -3.50 -3.46
CA GLU A 102 18.09 -4.35 -3.07
C GLU A 102 17.89 -5.81 -3.48
N LEU A 103 16.68 -6.34 -3.36
CA LEU A 103 16.34 -7.69 -3.84
C LEU A 103 16.45 -7.80 -5.37
N MET A 104 16.13 -6.73 -6.11
CA MET A 104 16.24 -6.72 -7.58
C MET A 104 17.67 -6.66 -8.08
N LYS A 105 18.61 -6.10 -7.30
CA LYS A 105 20.04 -6.04 -7.67
C LYS A 105 20.74 -7.39 -7.60
N ASP A 106 20.20 -8.34 -6.84
CA ASP A 106 20.78 -9.66 -6.67
C ASP A 106 19.78 -10.77 -7.10
N PRO A 107 19.96 -11.35 -8.31
CA PRO A 107 19.07 -12.39 -8.80
C PRO A 107 19.04 -13.65 -7.91
N VAL A 108 20.08 -13.88 -7.09
CA VAL A 108 20.12 -15.00 -6.13
C VAL A 108 19.19 -14.72 -4.95
N LYS A 109 19.22 -13.51 -4.38
CA LYS A 109 18.29 -13.12 -3.30
C LYS A 109 16.84 -13.13 -3.76
N LEU A 110 16.57 -12.72 -4.99
CA LEU A 110 15.23 -12.80 -5.59
C LEU A 110 14.73 -14.25 -5.67
N GLN A 111 15.60 -15.20 -6.05
CA GLN A 111 15.26 -16.63 -6.10
C GLN A 111 15.04 -17.21 -4.70
N VAL A 112 15.84 -16.81 -3.71
CA VAL A 112 15.64 -17.21 -2.31
C VAL A 112 14.30 -16.68 -1.79
N CYS A 113 13.97 -15.41 -2.01
CA CYS A 113 12.67 -14.86 -1.62
C CYS A 113 11.49 -15.56 -2.31
N LYS A 114 11.58 -15.83 -3.62
CA LYS A 114 10.56 -16.63 -4.34
C LYS A 114 10.41 -18.03 -3.76
N THR A 115 11.51 -18.66 -3.39
CA THR A 115 11.54 -20.00 -2.79
C THR A 115 10.90 -19.99 -1.40
N ILE A 116 11.20 -18.99 -0.57
CA ILE A 116 10.60 -18.82 0.77
C ILE A 116 9.09 -18.53 0.66
N ILE A 117 8.65 -17.69 -0.27
CA ILE A 117 7.22 -17.41 -0.48
C ILE A 117 6.49 -18.67 -0.96
N ARG A 118 7.06 -19.43 -1.89
CA ARG A 118 6.51 -20.73 -2.32
C ARG A 118 6.45 -21.71 -1.15
N LEU A 119 7.50 -21.83 -0.36
CA LEU A 119 7.53 -22.70 0.83
C LEU A 119 6.48 -22.29 1.86
N LYS A 120 6.32 -20.99 2.17
CA LYS A 120 5.23 -20.51 3.04
C LYS A 120 3.85 -20.83 2.49
N GLY A 121 3.64 -20.68 1.17
CA GLY A 121 2.40 -21.07 0.50
C GLY A 121 2.12 -22.57 0.60
N VAL A 122 3.17 -23.40 0.47
CA VAL A 122 3.09 -24.86 0.63
C VAL A 122 2.85 -25.24 2.09
N TRP A 123 3.44 -24.55 3.07
CA TRP A 123 3.20 -24.78 4.50
C TRP A 123 1.79 -24.38 4.97
N ASN A 124 1.16 -23.42 4.28
CA ASN A 124 -0.23 -23.06 4.51
C ASN A 124 -1.23 -23.98 3.78
N ASN A 125 -0.76 -24.95 3.01
CA ASN A 125 -1.61 -25.95 2.37
C ASN A 125 -2.18 -26.92 3.44
N PRO A 126 -3.51 -27.09 3.54
CA PRO A 126 -4.13 -27.98 4.52
C PRO A 126 -3.66 -29.44 4.42
N TYR A 127 -3.22 -29.89 3.25
CA TYR A 127 -2.66 -31.24 3.07
C TYR A 127 -1.28 -31.40 3.69
N VAL A 128 -0.42 -30.38 3.61
CA VAL A 128 0.92 -30.39 4.21
C VAL A 128 0.81 -30.29 5.74
N LYS A 129 -0.15 -29.49 6.26
CA LYS A 129 -0.46 -29.46 7.69
C LYS A 129 -0.92 -30.82 8.22
N LYS A 130 -1.78 -31.54 7.48
CA LYS A 130 -2.22 -32.91 7.84
C LYS A 130 -1.08 -33.92 7.83
N LEU A 131 -0.17 -33.84 6.86
CA LEU A 131 1.00 -34.72 6.80
C LEU A 131 1.96 -34.45 7.95
N TYR A 132 2.21 -33.19 8.27
CA TYR A 132 3.09 -32.82 9.38
C TYR A 132 2.51 -33.27 10.74
N SER A 133 1.21 -33.09 10.97
CA SER A 133 0.57 -33.59 12.20
C SER A 133 0.61 -35.12 12.29
N ALA A 134 0.44 -35.83 11.18
CA ALA A 134 0.52 -37.29 11.16
C ALA A 134 1.94 -37.81 11.47
N VAL A 135 2.97 -37.13 10.98
CA VAL A 135 4.38 -37.49 11.27
C VAL A 135 4.76 -37.09 12.70
N ALA A 136 4.28 -35.95 13.20
CA ALA A 136 4.48 -35.53 14.58
C ALA A 136 3.83 -36.50 15.59
N ASP A 137 2.65 -37.05 15.28
CA ASP A 137 1.98 -38.08 16.07
C ASP A 137 2.69 -39.45 16.02
N MET A 138 3.41 -39.76 14.95
CA MET A 138 4.25 -40.97 14.88
C MET A 138 5.50 -40.85 15.75
N GLY A 139 6.08 -39.64 15.88
CA GLY A 139 7.24 -39.38 16.73
C GLY A 139 6.94 -39.40 18.24
N THR A 140 5.70 -39.17 18.65
CA THR A 140 5.26 -39.27 20.06
C THR A 140 4.88 -40.71 20.45
N ARG A 141 4.41 -41.54 19.51
CA ARG A 141 4.14 -42.97 19.75
C ARG A 141 5.39 -43.84 19.87
N SER A 142 6.50 -43.48 19.23
CA SER A 142 7.76 -44.23 19.37
C SER A 142 8.43 -44.03 20.73
N ARG A 143 8.22 -42.90 21.40
CA ARG A 143 8.78 -42.62 22.74
C ARG A 143 7.99 -43.24 23.91
N THR A 144 6.76 -43.70 23.68
CA THR A 144 5.92 -44.34 24.71
C THR A 144 6.03 -45.87 24.70
N SER A 145 6.65 -46.46 23.68
CA SER A 145 6.88 -47.90 23.57
C SER A 145 8.15 -48.42 24.26
N GLU A 146 9.03 -47.53 24.75
CA GLU A 146 10.26 -47.90 25.48
C GLU A 146 10.11 -47.83 27.01
N ALA A 147 8.91 -47.53 27.50
CA ALA A 147 8.60 -47.40 28.94
C ALA A 147 7.59 -48.44 29.45
N SER A 148 7.58 -49.66 28.91
CA SER A 148 6.76 -50.79 29.39
C SER A 148 7.61 -52.05 29.54
#